data_AF-A0A2H0UHW6-F1
#
_entry.id   AF-A0A2H0UHW6-F1
#
_cell.length_a   1.000
_cell.length_b   1.000
_cell.length_c   1.000
_cell.angle_alpha   90.00
_cell.angle_beta   90.00
_cell.angle_gamma   90.00
#
_symmetry.space_group_name_H-M   'P 1'
#
loop_
_entity.id
_entity.type
_entity.pdbx_description
1 polymer ?
#
loop_
_entity_poly.entity_id
_entity_poly.type
_entity_poly.pdbx_seq_one_letter_code
_entity_poly.pdbx_strand_id
1 'polypeptide(L)'
;MPPDSDLSGLKKAVEKQNVLLEENNKMLHKLRRYQTTTFWLTMIWYALLVGLPFAVYYYIIGPYVEALGFSSGEFSASIKEIPGYSQFENFFGLGGEGQ
;
A
#
# COMPACT_ATOMS: atom_id res chain seq x y z
N MET A 1 -26.52 36.24 50.65
CA MET A 1 -25.72 35.27 49.88
C MET A 1 -24.84 36.10 48.96
N PRO A 2 -23.52 36.16 49.14
CA PRO A 2 -22.69 37.05 48.32
C PRO A 2 -22.62 36.50 46.87
N PRO A 3 -22.82 37.34 45.85
CA PRO A 3 -22.89 36.97 44.43
C PRO A 3 -21.54 36.53 43.80
N ASP A 4 -20.47 36.50 44.60
CA ASP A 4 -19.08 36.41 44.15
C ASP A 4 -18.66 34.95 43.87
N SER A 5 -19.39 33.97 44.40
CA SER A 5 -19.07 32.54 44.26
C SER A 5 -19.22 32.05 42.82
N ASP A 6 -20.24 32.52 42.09
CA ASP A 6 -20.50 32.10 40.70
C ASP A 6 -19.44 32.64 39.74
N LEU A 7 -19.02 33.90 39.92
CA LEU A 7 -17.98 34.51 39.10
C LEU A 7 -16.63 33.80 39.28
N SER A 8 -16.32 33.39 40.50
CA SER A 8 -15.11 32.64 40.82
C SER A 8 -15.12 31.22 40.23
N GLY A 9 -16.29 30.56 40.22
CA GLY A 9 -16.50 29.25 39.61
C GLY A 9 -16.36 29.29 38.09
N LEU A 10 -16.97 30.29 37.45
CA LEU A 10 -16.84 30.57 36.02
C LEU A 10 -15.40 30.83 35.62
N LYS A 11 -14.68 31.67 36.38
CA LYS A 11 -13.27 31.97 36.10
C LYS A 11 -12.40 30.71 36.16
N LYS A 12 -12.61 29.85 37.18
CA LYS A 12 -11.92 28.55 37.29
C LYS A 12 -12.27 27.60 36.13
N ALA A 13 -13.52 27.59 35.67
CA ALA A 13 -13.95 26.74 34.57
C ALA A 13 -13.29 27.16 33.24
N VAL A 14 -13.25 28.46 32.96
CA VAL A 14 -12.58 29.03 31.78
C VAL A 14 -11.07 28.79 31.83
N GLU A 15 -10.45 28.93 33.00
CA GLU A 15 -9.02 28.67 33.18
C GLU A 15 -8.67 27.20 32.92
N LYS A 16 -9.48 26.26 33.42
CA LYS A 16 -9.32 24.82 33.11
C LYS A 16 -9.50 24.52 31.62
N GLN A 17 -10.48 25.14 30.95
CA GLN A 17 -10.66 24.97 29.52
C GLN A 17 -9.45 25.47 28.72
N ASN A 18 -8.88 26.61 29.09
CA ASN A 18 -7.69 27.14 28.43
C ASN A 18 -6.47 26.21 28.59
N VAL A 19 -6.26 25.65 29.79
CA VAL A 19 -5.18 24.68 30.03
C VAL A 19 -5.36 23.44 29.15
N LEU A 20 -6.58 22.89 29.08
CA LEU A 20 -6.88 21.72 28.23
C LEU A 20 -6.68 22.00 26.75
N LEU A 21 -7.02 23.20 26.26
CA LEU A 21 -6.78 23.61 24.88
C LEU A 21 -5.28 23.72 24.58
N GLU A 22 -4.50 24.23 25.52
CA GLU A 22 -3.06 24.35 25.39
C GLU A 22 -2.38 22.96 25.32
N GLU A 23 -2.84 22.02 26.15
CA GLU A 23 -2.41 20.62 26.10
C GLU A 23 -2.81 19.94 24.79
N ASN A 24 -4.01 20.21 24.27
CA ASN A 24 -4.48 19.69 23.00
C ASN A 24 -3.57 20.14 21.84
N ASN A 25 -3.19 21.42 21.83
CA ASN A 25 -2.31 21.96 20.80
C ASN A 25 -0.91 21.31 20.83
N LYS A 26 -0.38 21.04 22.04
CA LYS A 26 0.87 20.28 22.23
C LYS A 26 0.77 18.85 21.71
N MET A 27 -0.38 18.19 21.90
CA MET A 27 -0.62 16.84 21.36
C MET A 27 -0.76 16.83 19.83
N LEU A 28 -1.48 17.79 19.25
CA LEU A 28 -1.62 17.96 17.81
C LEU A 28 -0.27 18.14 17.11
N HIS A 29 0.63 18.94 17.70
CA HIS A 29 1.99 19.11 17.19
C HIS A 29 2.79 17.81 17.21
N LYS A 30 2.64 16.98 18.24
CA LYS A 30 3.27 15.65 18.31
C LYS A 30 2.66 14.71 17.26
N LEU A 31 1.33 14.67 17.15
CA LEU A 31 0.61 13.77 16.23
C LEU A 31 0.99 14.03 14.77
N ARG A 32 1.14 15.31 14.39
CA ARG A 32 1.53 15.71 13.03
C ARG A 32 2.87 15.09 12.62
N ARG A 33 3.87 15.09 13.50
CA ARG A 33 5.18 14.49 13.23
C ARG A 33 5.09 12.97 13.11
N TYR A 34 4.28 12.33 13.94
CA TYR A 34 4.04 10.88 13.85
C TYR A 34 3.33 10.51 12.56
N GLN A 35 2.28 11.24 12.15
CA GLN A 35 1.58 10.99 10.90
C GLN A 35 2.52 11.04 9.68
N THR A 36 3.39 12.05 9.60
CA THR A 36 4.36 12.12 8.52
C THR A 36 5.31 10.93 8.55
N THR A 37 5.84 10.56 9.73
CA THR A 37 6.76 9.41 9.86
C THR A 37 6.08 8.09 9.48
N THR A 38 4.86 7.86 9.96
CA THR A 38 4.07 6.67 9.64
C THR A 38 3.72 6.61 8.16
N PHE A 39 3.36 7.73 7.53
CA PHE A 39 3.09 7.78 6.09
C PHE A 39 4.30 7.34 5.27
N TRP A 40 5.49 7.87 5.59
CA TRP A 40 6.74 7.46 4.92
C TRP A 40 7.07 5.99 5.16
N LEU A 41 6.92 5.50 6.40
CA LEU A 41 7.20 4.11 6.73
C LEU A 41 6.27 3.14 5.96
N THR A 42 4.99 3.45 5.90
CA THR A 42 4.00 2.67 5.15
C THR A 42 4.29 2.70 3.65
N MET A 43 4.67 3.85 3.11
CA MET A 43 5.07 3.98 1.69
C MET A 43 6.31 3.12 1.38
N ILE A 44 7.32 3.14 2.25
CA ILE A 44 8.51 2.29 2.11
C ILE A 44 8.13 0.81 2.22
N TRP A 45 7.24 0.46 3.14
CA TRP A 45 6.77 -0.91 3.31
C TRP A 45 6.10 -1.46 2.05
N TYR A 46 5.23 -0.68 1.41
CA TYR A 46 4.64 -1.07 0.13
C TYR A 46 5.66 -1.10 -1.01
N ALA A 47 6.61 -0.16 -1.03
CA ALA A 47 7.69 -0.17 -2.01
C ALA A 47 8.57 -1.42 -1.86
N LEU A 48 8.81 -1.90 -0.63
CA LEU A 48 9.48 -3.18 -0.39
C LEU A 48 8.60 -4.36 -0.80
N LEU A 49 7.32 -4.36 -0.47
CA LEU A 49 6.42 -5.46 -0.81
C LEU A 49 6.30 -5.68 -2.33
N VAL A 50 6.33 -4.60 -3.12
CA VAL A 50 6.33 -4.67 -4.58
C VAL A 50 7.74 -4.81 -5.15
N GLY A 51 8.71 -4.08 -4.61
CA GLY A 51 10.08 -4.04 -5.10
C GLY A 51 10.85 -5.33 -4.83
N LEU A 52 10.57 -6.04 -3.75
CA LEU A 52 11.23 -7.29 -3.39
C LEU A 52 10.93 -8.43 -4.38
N PRO A 53 9.67 -8.75 -4.75
CA PRO A 53 9.41 -9.73 -5.79
C PRO A 53 9.97 -9.30 -7.16
N PHE A 54 9.96 -8.00 -7.47
CA PHE A 54 10.58 -7.47 -8.68
C PHE A 54 12.11 -7.67 -8.70
N ALA A 55 12.77 -7.36 -7.59
CA ALA A 55 14.21 -7.54 -7.42
C ALA A 55 14.59 -9.02 -7.48
N VAL A 56 13.83 -9.90 -6.82
CA VAL A 56 14.01 -11.36 -6.91
C VAL A 56 13.85 -11.84 -8.35
N TYR A 57 12.84 -11.37 -9.08
CA TYR A 57 12.67 -11.73 -10.49
C TYR A 57 13.87 -11.31 -11.34
N TYR A 58 14.33 -10.07 -11.21
CA TYR A 58 15.39 -9.55 -12.06
C TYR A 58 16.78 -10.14 -11.74
N TYR A 59 17.13 -10.23 -10.44
CA TYR A 59 18.46 -10.66 -10.02
C TYR A 59 18.61 -12.17 -9.87
N ILE A 60 17.57 -12.86 -9.41
CA ILE A 60 17.63 -14.30 -9.15
C ILE A 60 17.06 -15.03 -10.35
N ILE A 61 15.82 -14.74 -10.75
CA ILE A 61 15.16 -15.52 -11.82
C ILE A 61 15.79 -15.22 -13.20
N GLY A 62 16.13 -13.97 -13.50
CA GLY A 62 16.78 -13.55 -14.76
C GLY A 62 17.93 -14.47 -15.23
N PRO A 63 19.01 -14.65 -14.44
CA PRO A 63 20.12 -15.51 -14.85
C PRO A 63 19.72 -16.99 -14.93
N TYR A 64 18.75 -17.46 -14.13
CA TYR A 64 18.25 -18.84 -14.27
C TYR A 64 17.38 -19.01 -15.52
N VAL A 65 16.63 -17.99 -15.94
CA VAL A 65 15.85 -18.00 -17.18
C VAL A 65 16.78 -18.01 -18.41
N GLU A 66 17.85 -17.22 -18.38
CA GLU A 66 18.90 -17.26 -19.42
C GLU A 66 19.67 -18.58 -19.42
N ALA A 67 20.03 -19.11 -18.25
CA ALA A 67 20.77 -20.37 -18.13
C ALA A 67 19.93 -21.62 -18.44
N LEU A 68 18.61 -21.56 -18.24
CA LEU A 68 17.67 -22.64 -18.59
C LEU A 68 17.17 -22.55 -20.04
N GLY A 69 17.63 -21.59 -20.84
CA GLY A 69 17.28 -21.53 -22.26
C GLY A 69 15.84 -21.13 -22.53
N PHE A 70 15.19 -20.37 -21.64
CA PHE A 70 13.92 -19.70 -21.95
C PHE A 70 14.15 -18.57 -22.96
N SER A 71 14.61 -18.92 -24.17
CA SER A 71 14.34 -18.09 -25.32
C SER A 71 12.82 -18.01 -25.41
N SER A 72 12.30 -16.82 -25.65
CA SER A 72 10.87 -16.60 -25.91
C SER A 72 10.31 -17.54 -27.01
N GLY A 73 11.17 -18.15 -27.82
CA GLY A 73 10.84 -19.22 -28.76
C GLY A 73 10.54 -20.57 -28.11
N GLU A 74 11.39 -21.07 -27.22
CA GLU A 74 11.23 -22.39 -26.58
C GLU A 74 10.06 -22.41 -25.58
N PHE A 75 9.85 -21.35 -24.81
CA PHE A 75 8.67 -21.24 -23.94
C PHE A 75 7.36 -21.27 -24.73
N SER A 76 7.33 -20.57 -25.88
CA SER A 76 6.17 -20.59 -26.77
C SER A 76 5.97 -21.95 -27.44
N ALA A 77 7.05 -22.67 -27.73
CA ALA A 77 7.01 -24.02 -28.27
C ALA A 77 6.51 -25.02 -27.22
N SER A 78 7.04 -24.99 -26.00
CA SER A 78 6.61 -25.84 -24.89
C SER A 78 5.16 -25.58 -24.47
N ILE A 79 4.70 -24.33 -24.50
CA ILE A 79 3.29 -24.00 -24.25
C ILE A 79 2.39 -24.52 -25.38
N LYS A 80 2.82 -24.47 -26.64
CA LYS A 80 2.09 -25.03 -27.79
C LYS A 80 2.07 -26.57 -27.81
N GLU A 81 3.07 -27.21 -27.20
CA GLU A 81 3.16 -28.68 -27.06
C GLU A 81 2.25 -29.23 -25.95
N ILE A 82 1.71 -28.38 -25.06
CA ILE A 82 0.73 -28.81 -24.05
C ILE A 82 -0.61 -29.10 -24.75
N PRO A 83 -1.08 -30.37 -24.78
CA PRO A 83 -2.35 -30.72 -25.39
C PRO A 83 -3.50 -30.02 -24.64
N GLY A 84 -4.09 -29.02 -25.27
CA GLY A 84 -5.11 -28.15 -24.67
C GLY A 84 -4.91 -26.67 -24.94
N TYR A 85 -3.68 -26.22 -25.20
CA TYR A 85 -3.42 -24.79 -25.44
C TYR A 85 -3.99 -24.29 -26.77
N SER A 86 -3.89 -25.09 -27.83
CA SER A 86 -4.54 -24.81 -29.13
C SER A 86 -6.07 -24.80 -29.05
N GLN A 87 -6.65 -25.59 -28.13
CA GLN A 87 -8.09 -25.61 -27.87
C GLN A 87 -8.51 -24.39 -27.06
N PHE A 88 -7.68 -23.90 -26.14
CA PHE A 88 -7.87 -22.64 -25.43
C PHE A 88 -7.82 -21.43 -26.37
N GLU A 89 -6.87 -21.40 -27.31
CA GLU A 89 -6.78 -20.34 -28.33
C GLU A 89 -8.01 -20.35 -29.25
N ASN A 90 -8.45 -21.52 -29.72
CA ASN A 90 -9.68 -21.65 -30.49
C ASN A 90 -10.96 -21.31 -29.68
N PHE A 91 -10.95 -21.52 -28.36
CA PHE A 91 -12.08 -21.26 -27.47
C PHE A 91 -12.19 -19.79 -27.05
N PHE A 92 -11.07 -19.12 -26.78
CA PHE A 92 -11.04 -17.68 -26.44
C PHE A 92 -10.92 -16.78 -27.67
N GLY A 93 -10.49 -17.34 -28.81
CA GLY A 93 -10.05 -16.61 -29.98
C GLY A 93 -11.06 -16.36 -31.08
N LEU A 94 -12.33 -16.77 -30.97
CA LEU A 94 -13.52 -16.23 -31.68
C LEU A 94 -14.66 -17.26 -31.76
N GLY A 95 -15.72 -17.03 -31.00
CA GLY A 95 -17.08 -17.33 -31.43
C GLY A 95 -17.51 -16.41 -32.58
N GLY A 96 -16.78 -16.46 -33.70
CA GLY A 96 -16.95 -15.53 -34.81
C GLY A 96 -16.18 -15.98 -36.04
N GLU A 97 -16.66 -17.04 -36.70
CA GLU A 97 -16.97 -17.10 -38.13
C GLU A 97 -17.18 -18.56 -38.60
N GLY A 98 -18.21 -18.76 -39.43
CA GLY A 98 -18.58 -20.02 -40.09
C GLY A 98 -19.89 -20.59 -39.54
N GLN A 99 -21.06 -20.55 -40.20
CA GLN A 99 -21.33 -20.96 -41.59
C GLN A 99 -20.61 -22.25 -42.00
#